data_AF-A0A8T4A6V9-F1
#
_entry.id   AF-A0A8T4A6V9-F1
#
_cell.length_a   1.000
_cell.length_b   1.000
_cell.length_c   1.000
_cell.angle_alpha   90.00
_cell.angle_beta   90.00
_cell.angle_gamma   90.00
#
_symmetry.space_group_name_H-M   'P 1'
#
loop_
_entity.id
_entity.type
_entity.pdbx_description
1 polymer ?
#
loop_
_entity_poly.entity_id
_entity_poly.type
_entity_poly.pdbx_seq_one_letter_code
_entity_poly.pdbx_strand_id
1 'polypeptide(L)' 'MPEKIIGIDLCTSNSAAAVMLGGKPTIIPSAEGTTAYGKAFPSYVAF' A
#
# COMPACT_ATOMS: atom_id res chain seq x y z
N MET A 1 10.80 -10.32 14.93
CA MET A 1 10.24 -10.89 13.69
C MET A 1 11.19 -10.52 12.56
N PRO A 2 11.56 -11.44 11.66
CA PRO A 2 12.38 -11.07 10.52
C PRO A 2 11.68 -9.98 9.70
N GLU A 3 12.48 -9.08 9.13
CA GLU A 3 12.01 -8.03 8.22
C GLU A 3 11.24 -8.66 7.05
N LYS A 4 10.09 -8.08 6.69
CA LYS A 4 9.29 -8.56 5.56
C LYS A 4 9.55 -7.66 4.35
N ILE A 5 9.87 -8.28 3.22
CA ILE A 5 9.96 -7.58 1.93
C ILE A 5 8.54 -7.26 1.45
N ILE A 6 8.32 -6.04 0.99
CA ILE A 6 7.06 -5.58 0.41
C ILE A 6 7.30 -5.04 -1.00
N GLY A 7 6.30 -5.17 -1.86
CA GLY A 7 6.23 -4.45 -3.13
C GLY A 7 5.51 -3.13 -2.95
N ILE A 8 6.03 -2.07 -3.57
CA ILE A 8 5.43 -0.74 -3.58
C ILE A 8 5.10 -0.35 -5.01
N ASP A 9 3.83 -0.02 -5.24
CA ASP A 9 3.38 0.66 -6.45
C ASP A 9 3.34 2.16 -6.19
N LEU A 10 4.39 2.85 -6.63
CA LEU A 10 4.56 4.29 -6.46
C LEU A 10 4.03 5.03 -7.68
N CYS A 11 2.81 5.53 -7.57
CA CYS A 11 2.10 6.23 -8.64
C CYS A 11 1.93 7.72 -8.32
N THR A 12 1.57 8.52 -9.34
CA THR A 12 1.40 9.98 -9.22
C THR A 12 0.28 10.41 -8.28
N SER A 13 -0.91 9.79 -8.37
CA SER A 13 -2.08 10.20 -7.56
C SER A 13 -2.25 9.38 -6.29
N ASN A 14 -2.17 8.05 -6.40
CA ASN A 14 -2.35 7.14 -5.28
C ASN A 14 -1.40 5.96 -5.39
N SER A 15 -0.74 5.64 -4.28
CA SER A 15 0.15 4.50 -4.15
C SER A 15 -0.52 3.32 -3.44
N ALA A 16 0.11 2.15 -3.54
CA ALA A 16 -0.30 0.93 -2.86
C ALA A 16 0.93 0.10 -2.46
N ALA A 17 0.75 -0.76 -1.46
CA ALA A 17 1.78 -1.71 -1.04
C ALA A 17 1.19 -3.11 -0.82
N ALA A 18 1.99 -4.13 -1.08
CA ALA A 18 1.59 -5.52 -0.89
C ALA A 18 2.74 -6.34 -0.27
N VAL A 19 2.35 -7.35 0.51
CA VAL A 19 3.27 -8.33 1.09
C VAL A 19 2.88 -9.74 0.64
N MET A 20 3.86 -10.63 0.52
CA MET A 20 3.59 -12.04 0.24
C MET A 20 3.23 -12.76 1.55
N LEU A 21 1.98 -13.21 1.67
CA LEU A 21 1.49 -14.02 2.80
C LEU A 21 0.93 -15.33 2.27
N GLY A 22 1.39 -16.46 2.82
CA GLY A 22 0.93 -17.79 2.39
C GLY A 22 1.10 -18.07 0.89
N GLY A 23 2.14 -17.50 0.27
CA GLY A 23 2.40 -17.63 -1.16
C GLY A 23 1.51 -16.76 -2.07
N LYS A 24 0.71 -15.85 -1.51
CA LYS A 24 -0.18 -14.96 -2.28
C LYS A 24 0.12 -13.48 -2.00
N PRO A 25 0.04 -12.59 -3.01
CA PRO A 25 0.12 -11.16 -2.78
C PRO A 25 -1.10 -10.71 -1.97
N THR A 26 -0.86 -10.03 -0.86
CA THR A 26 -1.88 -9.48 0.02
C THR A 26 -1.68 -7.96 0.14
N ILE A 27 -2.72 -7.19 -0.15
CA ILE A 27 -2.70 -5.72 -0.02
C ILE A 27 -2.53 -5.34 1.45
N ILE A 28 -1.62 -4.39 1.70
CA ILE A 28 -1.49 -3.75 3.00
C ILE A 28 -2.53 -2.62 3.06
N PRO A 29 -3.51 -2.69 3.99
CA PRO A 29 -4.50 -1.64 4.12
C PRO A 29 -3.87 -0.35 4.66
N SER A 30 -4.36 0.79 4.20
CA SER A 30 -4.08 2.09 4.82
C SER A 30 -4.78 2.21 6.17
N ALA A 31 -4.17 2.95 7.09
CA ALA A 31 -4.79 3.29 8.37
C ALA A 31 -5.96 4.29 8.19
N GLU A 32 -5.90 5.11 7.15
CA GLU A 32 -6.93 6.06 6.73
C GLU A 32 -8.14 5.39 6.03
N GLY A 33 -8.00 4.12 5.65
CA GLY A 33 -9.04 3.33 4.97
C GLY A 33 -8.94 3.36 3.44
N THR A 34 -9.99 2.90 2.77
CA THR A 34 -10.02 2.85 1.30
C THR A 34 -10.44 4.20 0.71
N THR A 35 -9.67 4.72 -0.25
CA THR A 35 -10.12 5.87 -1.05
C THR A 35 -11.22 5.48 -2.03
N ALA A 36 -11.93 6.47 -2.58
CA ALA A 36 -12.96 6.27 -3.60
C ALA A 36 -12.48 5.52 -4.85
N TYR A 37 -11.17 5.51 -5.12
CA TYR A 37 -10.55 4.89 -6.30
C TYR A 37 -9.83 3.57 -5.99
N GLY A 38 -10.03 2.99 -4.81
CA GLY A 38 -9.55 1.66 -4.43
C GLY A 38 -8.07 1.56 -4.01
N LYS A 39 -7.22 2.56 -4.32
CA LYS A 39 -5.85 2.65 -3.78
C LYS A 39 -5.84 3.45 -2.48
N ALA A 40 -5.17 2.94 -1.46
CA ALA A 40 -5.39 3.37 -0.09
C ALA A 40 -4.54 4.59 0.34
N PHE A 41 -3.46 4.91 -0.39
CA PHE A 41 -2.51 5.96 0.00
C PHE A 41 -2.44 7.10 -1.04
N PRO A 42 -2.96 8.32 -0.76
CA PRO A 42 -2.69 9.48 -1.60
C PRO A 42 -1.19 9.79 -1.68
N SER A 43 -0.67 9.99 -2.89
CA SER A 43 0.75 10.32 -3.12
C SER A 43 0.99 11.81 -2.89
N TYR A 44 0.92 12.26 -1.64
CA TYR A 44 1.05 13.67 -1.27
C TYR A 44 1.84 13.86 0.02
N VAL A 45 2.46 15.03 0.17
CA VAL A 45 3.13 15.49 1.40
C VAL A 45 2.64 16.90 1.68
N ALA A 46 2.29 17.22 2.93
CA ALA A 46 1.89 18.55 3.38
C ALA A 46 2.76 18.98 4.57
N PHE A 47 2.95 20.29 4.74
CA PHE A 47 3.78 20.91 5.78
C PHE A 47 2.97 21.91 6.60
#